data_AF-A0A6P1LIC7-F1
#
_entry.id   AF-A0A6P1LIC7-F1
#
_cell.length_a   1.000
_cell.length_b   1.000
_cell.length_c   1.000
_cell.angle_alpha   90.00
_cell.angle_beta   90.00
_cell.angle_gamma   90.00
#
_symmetry.space_group_name_H-M   'P 1'
#
loop_
_entity.id
_entity.type
_entity.pdbx_description
1 polymer ?
#
loop_
_entity_poly.entity_id
_entity_poly.type
_entity_poly.pdbx_seq_one_letter_code
_entity_poly.pdbx_strand_id
1 'polypeptide(L)'
;MPEIKNKIEDSNLDSDDINSDLDEEIKNKIIINKKDKDNINVFYDFYNFINKLFNFINERIFENCLGDVALTFVDYGATKRDNTVTLGRFNSKGWKYEDKIIPSIMITNEWLLSETRNYYDLIVTMIHEMVHFECNLKSLKDIKNTNYHTHIFKNVGTIRGLIFNDTPDNKYGFTFSKLSDETKKLIDEFINENNFTFITPFHKNINTKDNAKKSLKKYFKFTCPNCNTNIQSELKVRTICGKCNEEFLFNDRRYLESKLDSLEQAKELLDFIESELQEF
;
A
#
# COMPACT_ATOMS: atom_id res chain seq x y z
N MET A 1 -41.68 -8.98 8.52
CA MET A 1 -41.86 -8.37 9.87
C MET A 1 -43.13 -8.97 10.44
N PRO A 2 -43.24 -9.36 11.74
CA PRO A 2 -42.23 -9.33 12.81
C PRO A 2 -42.34 -10.55 13.77
N GLU A 3 -41.35 -11.45 13.89
CA GLU A 3 -41.37 -12.42 15.02
C GLU A 3 -40.02 -13.06 15.39
N ILE A 4 -38.89 -12.38 15.14
CA ILE A 4 -37.61 -12.75 15.76
C ILE A 4 -36.86 -11.46 16.14
N LYS A 5 -37.48 -10.71 17.04
CA LYS A 5 -36.85 -9.67 17.85
C LYS A 5 -37.50 -9.78 19.22
N ASN A 6 -36.93 -10.64 20.07
CA ASN A 6 -36.97 -10.58 21.54
C ASN A 6 -36.48 -11.90 22.10
N LYS A 7 -35.16 -12.00 22.31
CA LYS A 7 -34.49 -12.81 23.35
C LYS A 7 -32.97 -12.68 23.24
N ILE A 8 -32.47 -11.45 23.28
CA ILE A 8 -31.09 -11.17 23.70
C ILE A 8 -31.15 -9.92 24.57
N GLU A 9 -31.88 -10.03 25.67
CA GLU A 9 -31.70 -9.20 26.85
C GLU A 9 -31.66 -10.16 28.03
N ASP A 10 -30.57 -10.05 28.79
CA ASP A 10 -30.30 -10.66 30.09
C ASP A 10 -30.18 -12.19 30.18
N SER A 11 -28.95 -12.68 29.96
CA SER A 11 -28.38 -13.67 30.89
C SER A 11 -26.85 -13.58 30.89
N ASN A 12 -26.31 -13.06 31.99
CA ASN A 12 -25.00 -13.48 32.47
C ASN A 12 -25.08 -14.99 32.71
N LEU A 13 -24.52 -15.79 31.82
CA LEU A 13 -24.29 -17.21 32.04
C LEU A 13 -22.80 -17.47 31.87
N ASP A 14 -22.18 -17.78 33.01
CA ASP A 14 -20.84 -18.33 33.12
C ASP A 14 -20.71 -19.64 32.34
N SER A 15 -19.47 -19.91 31.95
CA SER A 15 -18.98 -21.14 31.32
C SER A 15 -19.46 -22.41 32.02
N ASP A 16 -20.12 -23.31 31.29
CA ASP A 16 -19.73 -24.74 31.17
C ASP A 16 -20.77 -25.67 30.52
N ASP A 17 -21.94 -25.18 30.07
CA ASP A 17 -22.96 -26.07 29.47
C ASP A 17 -23.49 -25.60 28.11
N ILE A 18 -22.70 -25.76 27.03
CA ILE A 18 -23.24 -25.83 25.65
C ILE A 18 -22.46 -26.86 24.84
N ASN A 19 -22.83 -28.13 24.98
CA ASN A 19 -22.53 -29.19 24.02
C ASN A 19 -23.74 -30.15 24.06
N SER A 20 -24.64 -30.16 23.06
CA SER A 20 -24.47 -31.13 21.99
C SER A 20 -25.09 -30.78 20.62
N ASP A 21 -25.92 -29.74 20.49
CA ASP A 21 -26.80 -29.63 19.30
C ASP A 21 -26.55 -28.39 18.41
N LEU A 22 -25.29 -27.95 18.31
CA LEU A 22 -24.90 -26.93 17.33
C LEU A 22 -24.42 -27.60 16.04
N ASP A 23 -25.14 -27.31 14.96
CA ASP A 23 -24.88 -27.74 13.58
C ASP A 23 -23.41 -27.57 13.22
N GLU A 24 -22.80 -28.55 12.55
CA GLU A 24 -21.37 -28.51 12.19
C GLU A 24 -21.03 -27.28 11.35
N GLU A 25 -21.99 -26.77 10.57
CA GLU A 25 -21.85 -25.54 9.81
C GLU A 25 -21.74 -24.30 10.72
N ILE A 26 -22.46 -24.30 11.84
CA ILE A 26 -22.40 -23.24 12.86
C ILE A 26 -21.11 -23.36 13.67
N LYS A 27 -20.68 -24.59 14.01
CA LYS A 27 -19.38 -24.83 14.64
C LYS A 27 -18.23 -24.36 13.73
N ASN A 28 -18.28 -24.66 12.43
CA ASN A 28 -17.30 -24.17 11.45
C ASN A 28 -17.35 -22.64 11.30
N LYS A 29 -18.53 -22.01 11.30
CA LYS A 29 -18.66 -20.53 11.32
C LYS A 29 -18.14 -19.90 12.61
N ILE A 30 -18.29 -20.55 13.76
CA ILE A 30 -17.76 -20.10 15.06
C ILE A 30 -16.24 -20.29 15.13
N ILE A 31 -15.71 -21.38 14.59
CA ILE A 31 -14.26 -21.65 14.51
C ILE A 31 -13.57 -20.66 13.55
N ILE A 32 -14.20 -20.33 12.41
CA ILE A 32 -13.68 -19.30 11.47
C ILE A 32 -13.73 -17.89 12.11
N ASN A 33 -14.64 -17.63 13.04
CA ASN A 33 -14.75 -16.35 13.75
C ASN A 33 -13.98 -16.27 15.07
N LYS A 34 -13.36 -17.35 15.55
CA LYS A 34 -12.26 -17.28 16.51
C LYS A 34 -10.96 -16.96 15.78
N LYS A 35 -10.92 -15.82 15.07
CA LYS A 35 -9.65 -15.11 14.90
C LYS A 35 -9.18 -14.76 16.31
N ASP A 36 -7.93 -15.11 16.65
CA ASP A 36 -7.31 -14.71 17.90
C ASP A 36 -7.55 -13.21 18.11
N LYS A 37 -8.43 -12.88 19.06
CA LYS A 37 -8.89 -11.52 19.37
C LYS A 37 -7.77 -10.64 19.94
N ASP A 38 -6.55 -11.17 20.06
CA ASP A 38 -5.42 -10.53 20.74
C ASP A 38 -4.50 -9.74 19.78
N ASN A 39 -4.57 -9.99 18.47
CA ASN A 39 -3.71 -9.31 17.50
C ASN A 39 -4.36 -8.02 16.98
N ILE A 40 -3.82 -6.86 17.41
CA ILE A 40 -4.24 -5.53 16.91
C ILE A 40 -3.96 -5.38 15.41
N ASN A 41 -2.88 -6.00 14.91
CA ASN A 41 -2.48 -5.92 13.52
C ASN A 41 -3.23 -6.94 12.66
N VAL A 42 -4.14 -6.46 11.80
CA VAL A 42 -4.90 -7.31 10.86
C VAL A 42 -4.04 -8.05 9.84
N PHE A 43 -2.78 -7.63 9.65
CA PHE A 43 -1.79 -8.28 8.78
C PHE A 43 -0.86 -9.23 9.54
N TYR A 44 -1.08 -9.48 10.83
CA TYR A 44 -0.19 -10.30 11.65
C TYR A 44 0.08 -11.69 11.04
N ASP A 45 -0.97 -12.42 10.68
CA ASP A 45 -0.85 -13.76 10.08
C ASP A 45 -0.14 -13.71 8.72
N PHE A 46 -0.41 -12.67 7.93
CA PHE A 46 0.26 -12.45 6.65
C PHE A 46 1.76 -12.24 6.85
N TYR A 47 2.18 -11.37 7.77
CA TYR A 47 3.60 -11.13 8.02
C TYR A 47 4.29 -12.37 8.58
N ASN A 48 3.64 -13.12 9.48
CA ASN A 48 4.19 -14.37 9.97
C ASN A 48 4.37 -15.40 8.86
N PHE A 49 3.37 -15.55 8.00
CA PHE A 49 3.44 -16.44 6.86
C PHE A 49 4.55 -16.04 5.89
N ILE A 50 4.63 -14.77 5.50
CA ILE A 50 5.68 -14.29 4.59
C ILE A 50 7.08 -14.50 5.17
N ASN A 51 7.28 -14.27 6.48
CA ASN A 51 8.59 -14.53 7.09
C ASN A 51 8.95 -16.03 7.04
N LYS A 52 7.99 -16.92 7.32
CA LYS A 52 8.21 -18.36 7.17
C LYS A 52 8.54 -18.74 5.72
N LEU A 53 7.79 -18.19 4.76
CA LEU A 53 8.00 -18.42 3.33
C LEU A 53 9.36 -17.90 2.87
N PHE A 54 9.79 -16.73 3.32
CA PHE A 54 11.09 -16.15 3.00
C PHE A 54 12.23 -17.07 3.49
N ASN A 55 12.12 -17.58 4.71
CA ASN A 55 13.07 -18.54 5.26
C ASN A 55 13.07 -19.87 4.47
N PHE A 56 11.89 -20.39 4.14
CA PHE A 56 11.75 -21.59 3.31
C PHE A 56 12.39 -21.42 1.93
N ILE A 57 12.19 -20.28 1.28
CA ILE A 57 12.83 -19.96 -0.01
C ILE A 57 14.34 -19.91 0.17
N ASN A 58 14.85 -19.26 1.23
CA ASN A 58 16.29 -19.23 1.49
C ASN A 58 16.85 -20.66 1.63
N GLU A 59 16.19 -21.50 2.42
CA GLU A 59 16.63 -22.87 2.66
C GLU A 59 16.57 -23.73 1.40
N ARG A 60 15.42 -23.75 0.70
CA ARG A 60 15.12 -24.74 -0.34
C ARG A 60 15.54 -24.30 -1.73
N ILE A 61 15.59 -22.99 -2.00
CA ILE A 61 15.91 -22.42 -3.32
C ILE A 61 17.30 -21.79 -3.30
N PHE A 62 17.68 -21.11 -2.21
CA PHE A 62 18.99 -20.46 -2.07
C PHE A 62 20.02 -21.26 -1.28
N GLU A 63 19.66 -22.46 -0.81
CA GLU A 63 20.55 -23.37 -0.06
C GLU A 63 21.20 -22.69 1.16
N ASN A 64 20.45 -21.83 1.84
CA ASN A 64 20.91 -21.00 2.97
C ASN A 64 22.14 -20.11 2.66
N CYS A 65 22.38 -19.78 1.38
CA CYS A 65 23.51 -18.91 1.03
C CYS A 65 23.29 -17.44 1.40
N LEU A 66 22.05 -17.03 1.68
CA LEU A 66 21.73 -15.68 2.13
C LEU A 66 21.91 -15.58 3.65
N GLY A 67 22.57 -14.51 4.09
CA GLY A 67 22.73 -14.19 5.52
C GLY A 67 21.62 -13.28 6.05
N ASP A 68 21.91 -12.61 7.17
CA ASP A 68 20.99 -11.67 7.81
C ASP A 68 20.50 -10.59 6.84
N VAL A 69 19.19 -10.42 6.75
CA VAL A 69 18.54 -9.42 5.89
C VAL A 69 17.28 -8.89 6.56
N ALA A 70 17.05 -7.59 6.47
CA ALA A 70 15.82 -6.96 6.91
C ALA A 70 14.77 -7.06 5.80
N LEU A 71 13.80 -7.97 5.96
CA LEU A 71 12.61 -8.03 5.11
C LEU A 71 11.57 -7.03 5.62
N THR A 72 11.17 -6.07 4.79
CA THR A 72 10.23 -5.02 5.18
C THR A 72 9.17 -4.80 4.11
N PHE A 73 7.94 -4.51 4.54
CA PHE A 73 6.87 -4.02 3.68
C PHE A 73 6.80 -2.51 3.75
N VAL A 74 6.79 -1.82 2.60
CA VAL A 74 6.85 -0.36 2.54
C VAL A 74 5.80 0.22 1.60
N ASP A 75 5.25 1.36 1.96
CA ASP A 75 4.50 2.19 1.01
C ASP A 75 5.48 2.91 0.10
N TYR A 76 5.75 2.34 -1.07
CA TYR A 76 6.30 3.13 -2.15
C TYR A 76 5.14 3.94 -2.72
N GLY A 77 4.99 5.20 -2.32
CA GLY A 77 4.09 6.07 -3.09
C GLY A 77 4.60 6.06 -4.52
N ALA A 78 3.78 5.62 -5.50
CA ALA A 78 4.09 5.73 -6.93
C ALA A 78 4.77 7.08 -7.15
N THR A 79 6.09 7.09 -7.35
CA THR A 79 6.83 8.34 -7.33
C THR A 79 6.32 9.13 -8.53
N LYS A 80 5.56 10.20 -8.26
CA LYS A 80 4.81 11.01 -9.23
C LYS A 80 5.65 11.56 -10.39
N ARG A 81 6.96 11.36 -10.38
CA ARG A 81 7.87 11.79 -11.45
C ARG A 81 7.73 10.94 -12.71
N ASP A 82 7.59 9.61 -12.62
CA ASP A 82 7.76 8.74 -13.81
C ASP A 82 6.67 7.69 -14.03
N ASN A 83 5.59 7.68 -13.24
CA ASN A 83 4.49 6.68 -13.34
C ASN A 83 4.95 5.20 -13.19
N THR A 84 6.19 4.96 -12.80
CA THR A 84 6.75 3.63 -12.56
C THR A 84 6.57 3.25 -11.11
N VAL A 85 5.88 2.15 -10.88
CA VAL A 85 5.75 1.52 -9.56
C VAL A 85 6.86 0.49 -9.42
N THR A 86 7.78 0.71 -8.49
CA THR A 86 8.75 -0.31 -8.07
C THR A 86 8.03 -1.26 -7.11
N LEU A 87 8.12 -2.57 -7.35
CA LEU A 87 7.37 -3.58 -6.59
C LEU A 87 8.21 -4.29 -5.52
N GLY A 88 9.52 -4.19 -5.64
CA GLY A 88 10.50 -4.73 -4.71
C GLY A 88 11.83 -3.98 -4.87
N ARG A 89 12.65 -3.97 -3.82
CA ARG A 89 13.99 -3.41 -3.88
C ARG A 89 14.92 -4.03 -2.84
N PHE A 90 16.05 -4.51 -3.32
CA PHE A 90 17.23 -4.82 -2.52
C PHE A 90 18.10 -3.57 -2.28
N ASN A 91 18.64 -3.43 -1.07
CA ASN A 91 19.65 -2.45 -0.71
C ASN A 91 20.72 -3.09 0.19
N SER A 92 21.97 -3.10 -0.27
CA SER A 92 23.11 -3.67 0.46
C SER A 92 23.54 -2.85 1.68
N LYS A 93 23.08 -1.61 1.80
CA LYS A 93 23.34 -0.70 2.93
C LYS A 93 22.02 -0.30 3.59
N GLY A 94 21.21 -1.31 3.94
CA GLY A 94 19.85 -1.12 4.46
C GLY A 94 19.84 -0.49 5.84
N TRP A 95 20.11 -1.29 6.86
CA TRP A 95 19.91 -0.95 8.26
C TRP A 95 21.21 -1.02 9.04
N LYS A 96 21.36 -0.17 10.06
CA LYS A 96 22.35 -0.38 11.10
C LYS A 96 21.66 -1.11 12.25
N TYR A 97 22.08 -2.32 12.54
CA TYR A 97 21.60 -3.11 13.67
C TYR A 97 22.81 -3.50 14.50
N GLU A 98 22.84 -3.02 15.75
CA GLU A 98 24.04 -3.06 16.59
C GLU A 98 25.24 -2.43 15.84
N ASP A 99 26.36 -3.14 15.78
CA ASP A 99 27.58 -2.73 15.09
C ASP A 99 27.67 -3.27 13.64
N LYS A 100 26.58 -3.84 13.11
CA LYS A 100 26.52 -4.41 11.76
C LYS A 100 25.66 -3.57 10.83
N ILE A 101 26.03 -3.56 9.54
CA ILE A 101 25.14 -3.11 8.46
C ILE A 101 24.41 -4.34 7.93
N ILE A 102 23.09 -4.34 8.07
CA ILE A 102 22.19 -5.39 7.61
C ILE A 102 21.58 -4.95 6.26
N PRO A 103 21.78 -5.71 5.18
CA PRO A 103 21.07 -5.49 3.92
C PRO A 103 19.56 -5.53 4.10
N SER A 104 18.81 -4.89 3.21
CA SER A 104 17.34 -4.89 3.25
C SER A 104 16.74 -5.36 1.94
N ILE A 105 15.67 -6.17 2.04
CA ILE A 105 14.74 -6.43 0.95
C ILE A 105 13.42 -5.74 1.31
N MET A 106 13.03 -4.79 0.50
CA MET A 106 11.78 -4.05 0.64
C MET A 106 10.79 -4.57 -0.39
N ILE A 107 9.62 -5.01 0.07
CA ILE A 107 8.48 -5.35 -0.78
C ILE A 107 7.46 -4.23 -0.65
N THR A 108 6.87 -3.80 -1.75
CA THR A 108 5.97 -2.65 -1.69
C THR A 108 4.53 -3.08 -1.46
N ASN A 109 3.77 -2.25 -0.74
CA ASN A 109 2.39 -2.56 -0.39
C ASN A 109 1.46 -2.65 -1.61
N GLU A 110 1.86 -2.18 -2.80
CA GLU A 110 1.09 -2.35 -4.04
C GLU A 110 0.83 -3.81 -4.43
N TRP A 111 1.57 -4.77 -3.87
CA TRP A 111 1.22 -6.19 -3.96
C TRP A 111 -0.08 -6.54 -3.24
N LEU A 112 -0.41 -5.80 -2.18
CA LEU A 112 -1.62 -5.99 -1.37
C LEU A 112 -2.83 -5.24 -1.96
N LEU A 113 -2.62 -4.30 -2.89
CA LEU A 113 -3.68 -3.40 -3.41
C LEU A 113 -4.30 -3.87 -4.74
N SER A 114 -3.85 -4.97 -5.34
CA SER A 114 -4.20 -5.32 -6.72
C SER A 114 -5.16 -6.50 -6.80
N GLU A 115 -6.29 -6.32 -7.47
CA GLU A 115 -7.25 -7.40 -7.74
C GLU A 115 -6.78 -8.41 -8.79
N THR A 116 -5.75 -8.06 -9.56
CA THR A 116 -5.27 -8.84 -10.70
C THR A 116 -3.98 -9.59 -10.44
N ARG A 117 -3.28 -9.31 -9.33
CA ARG A 117 -2.00 -9.92 -8.98
C ARG A 117 -2.24 -11.09 -8.04
N ASN A 118 -1.69 -12.25 -8.39
CA ASN A 118 -1.75 -13.41 -7.52
C ASN A 118 -0.53 -13.44 -6.58
N TYR A 119 -0.54 -14.33 -5.59
CA TYR A 119 0.57 -14.48 -4.66
C TYR A 119 1.86 -14.98 -5.31
N TYR A 120 1.80 -15.63 -6.48
CA TYR A 120 3.01 -16.02 -7.21
C TYR A 120 3.78 -14.80 -7.69
N ASP A 121 3.11 -13.74 -8.13
CA ASP A 121 3.79 -12.53 -8.59
C ASP A 121 4.56 -11.83 -7.44
N LEU A 122 3.98 -11.86 -6.23
CA LEU A 122 4.67 -11.42 -5.01
C LEU A 122 5.92 -12.29 -4.73
N ILE A 123 5.79 -13.60 -4.86
CA ILE A 123 6.89 -14.55 -4.65
C ILE A 123 7.99 -14.39 -5.71
N VAL A 124 7.63 -14.20 -6.97
CA VAL A 124 8.57 -13.88 -8.06
C VAL A 124 9.38 -12.64 -7.70
N THR A 125 8.71 -11.59 -7.21
CA THR A 125 9.38 -10.35 -6.80
C THR A 125 10.32 -10.58 -5.62
N MET A 126 9.88 -11.35 -4.63
CA MET A 126 10.70 -11.70 -3.48
C MET A 126 11.96 -12.49 -3.89
N ILE A 127 11.82 -13.54 -4.70
CA ILE A 127 12.96 -14.31 -5.23
C ILE A 127 13.87 -13.41 -6.06
N HIS A 128 13.31 -12.52 -6.88
CA HIS A 128 14.09 -11.57 -7.69
C HIS A 128 14.95 -10.63 -6.83
N GLU A 129 14.42 -10.09 -5.74
CA GLU A 129 15.24 -9.28 -4.81
C GLU A 129 16.26 -10.12 -4.02
N MET A 130 15.95 -11.40 -3.73
CA MET A 130 16.91 -12.34 -3.15
C MET A 130 18.05 -12.68 -4.13
N VAL A 131 17.79 -12.73 -5.44
CA VAL A 131 18.83 -12.87 -6.47
C VAL A 131 19.75 -11.65 -6.48
N HIS A 132 19.20 -10.43 -6.36
CA HIS A 132 20.02 -9.22 -6.19
C HIS A 132 20.92 -9.31 -4.96
N PHE A 133 20.38 -9.84 -3.86
CA PHE A 133 21.16 -10.06 -2.64
C PHE A 133 22.30 -11.06 -2.85
N GLU A 134 22.02 -12.24 -3.43
CA GLU A 134 23.05 -13.25 -3.72
C GLU A 134 24.14 -12.69 -4.66
N CYS A 135 23.74 -12.00 -5.72
CA CYS A 135 24.68 -11.36 -6.65
C CYS A 135 25.58 -10.35 -5.91
N ASN A 136 25.00 -9.57 -5.00
CA ASN A 136 25.77 -8.63 -4.19
C ASN A 136 26.74 -9.34 -3.24
N LEU A 137 26.30 -10.37 -2.51
CA LEU A 137 27.14 -11.15 -1.59
C LEU A 137 28.34 -11.77 -2.30
N LYS A 138 28.10 -12.35 -3.48
CA LYS A 138 29.14 -13.02 -4.28
C LYS A 138 29.93 -12.05 -5.18
N SER A 139 29.68 -10.73 -5.07
CA SER A 139 30.30 -9.70 -5.91
C SER A 139 30.16 -9.97 -7.42
N LEU A 140 29.04 -10.59 -7.82
CA LEU A 140 28.73 -10.94 -9.19
C LEU A 140 28.15 -9.73 -9.92
N LYS A 141 28.96 -9.12 -10.79
CA LYS A 141 28.56 -7.98 -11.64
C LYS A 141 29.27 -8.06 -12.99
N ASP A 142 28.60 -7.62 -14.04
CA ASP A 142 29.26 -7.39 -15.33
C ASP A 142 30.12 -6.12 -15.25
N ILE A 143 31.41 -6.24 -15.55
CA ILE A 143 32.41 -5.15 -15.46
C ILE A 143 32.00 -3.90 -16.26
N LYS A 144 31.19 -4.08 -17.32
CA LYS A 144 30.85 -3.03 -18.30
C LYS A 144 29.44 -2.47 -18.16
N ASN A 145 28.60 -3.01 -17.28
CA ASN A 145 27.17 -2.70 -17.27
C ASN A 145 26.79 -1.95 -15.99
N THR A 146 26.21 -0.76 -16.14
CA THR A 146 25.61 -0.01 -15.01
C THR A 146 24.22 -0.53 -14.65
N ASN A 147 23.67 -1.44 -15.46
CA ASN A 147 22.37 -2.07 -15.23
C ASN A 147 22.49 -3.19 -14.19
N TYR A 148 21.52 -3.28 -13.28
CA TYR A 148 21.46 -4.31 -12.25
C TYR A 148 20.99 -5.68 -12.80
N HIS A 149 20.25 -5.70 -13.92
CA HIS A 149 19.66 -6.91 -14.51
C HIS A 149 20.45 -7.45 -15.71
N THR A 150 21.69 -7.84 -15.44
CA THR A 150 22.68 -8.36 -16.40
C THR A 150 22.41 -9.81 -16.83
N HIS A 151 23.21 -10.35 -17.75
CA HIS A 151 23.19 -11.79 -18.06
C HIS A 151 23.56 -12.65 -16.85
N ILE A 152 24.50 -12.18 -16.01
CA ILE A 152 24.82 -12.84 -14.74
C ILE A 152 23.59 -12.89 -13.84
N PHE A 153 22.87 -11.77 -13.70
CA PHE A 153 21.62 -11.74 -12.93
C PHE A 153 20.59 -12.75 -13.44
N LYS A 154 20.38 -12.80 -14.77
CA LYS A 154 19.51 -13.81 -15.41
C LYS A 154 19.94 -15.22 -15.04
N ASN A 155 21.23 -15.55 -15.18
CA ASN A 155 21.74 -16.89 -14.91
C ASN A 155 21.54 -17.30 -13.45
N VAL A 156 21.86 -16.42 -12.50
CA VAL A 156 21.63 -16.68 -11.07
C VAL A 156 20.13 -16.85 -10.81
N GLY A 157 19.29 -15.96 -11.34
CA GLY A 157 17.84 -16.09 -11.16
C GLY A 157 17.28 -17.38 -11.77
N THR A 158 17.79 -17.83 -12.92
CA THR A 158 17.39 -19.12 -13.52
C THR A 158 17.83 -20.32 -12.69
N ILE A 159 19.04 -20.30 -12.12
CA ILE A 159 19.46 -21.33 -11.15
C ILE A 159 18.55 -21.33 -9.92
N ARG A 160 18.11 -20.13 -9.47
CA ARG A 160 17.18 -19.95 -8.35
C ARG A 160 15.70 -20.06 -8.74
N GLY A 161 15.41 -20.68 -9.88
CA GLY A 161 14.05 -21.08 -10.21
C GLY A 161 13.19 -20.02 -10.91
N LEU A 162 13.78 -18.95 -11.43
CA LEU A 162 13.10 -17.95 -12.26
C LEU A 162 13.29 -18.20 -13.76
N ILE A 163 12.21 -18.11 -14.51
CA ILE A 163 12.24 -18.09 -15.98
C ILE A 163 12.12 -16.64 -16.43
N PHE A 164 13.16 -16.13 -17.09
CA PHE A 164 13.16 -14.80 -17.71
C PHE A 164 12.80 -14.88 -19.19
N ASN A 165 12.39 -13.75 -19.76
CA ASN A 165 12.30 -13.62 -21.21
C ASN A 165 13.67 -13.86 -21.90
N ASP A 166 13.63 -14.31 -23.15
CA ASP A 166 14.82 -14.56 -23.95
C ASP A 166 15.60 -13.27 -24.20
N THR A 167 14.88 -12.18 -24.49
CA THR A 167 15.45 -10.86 -24.74
C THR A 167 15.30 -9.94 -23.53
N PRO A 168 16.33 -9.15 -23.18
CA PRO A 168 16.25 -8.17 -22.10
C PRO A 168 15.39 -6.97 -22.51
N ASP A 169 14.76 -6.32 -21.53
CA ASP A 169 14.14 -5.01 -21.73
C ASP A 169 15.21 -3.94 -21.98
N ASN A 170 14.93 -3.04 -22.92
CA ASN A 170 15.88 -1.99 -23.33
C ASN A 170 16.26 -1.04 -22.19
N LYS A 171 15.34 -0.81 -21.23
CA LYS A 171 15.55 0.11 -20.10
C LYS A 171 15.94 -0.65 -18.83
N TYR A 172 15.32 -1.79 -18.58
CA TYR A 172 15.39 -2.51 -17.30
C TYR A 172 16.13 -3.85 -17.37
N GLY A 173 16.70 -4.24 -18.52
CA GLY A 173 17.42 -5.51 -18.64
C GLY A 173 16.53 -6.75 -18.42
N PHE A 174 17.08 -7.80 -17.83
CA PHE A 174 16.33 -9.01 -17.47
C PHE A 174 15.49 -8.80 -16.20
N THR A 175 14.36 -8.10 -16.33
CA THR A 175 13.47 -7.80 -15.20
C THR A 175 12.18 -8.62 -15.17
N PHE A 176 11.66 -9.04 -16.32
CA PHE A 176 10.39 -9.77 -16.39
C PHE A 176 10.64 -11.26 -16.26
N SER A 177 10.07 -11.86 -15.23
CA SER A 177 10.25 -13.27 -14.89
C SER A 177 8.97 -13.90 -14.36
N LYS A 178 8.96 -15.23 -14.34
CA LYS A 178 7.96 -16.08 -13.70
C LYS A 178 8.66 -17.23 -12.97
N LEU A 179 7.93 -17.95 -12.11
CA LEU A 179 8.45 -19.18 -11.50
C LEU A 179 8.63 -20.27 -12.56
N SER A 180 9.67 -21.08 -12.38
CA SER A 180 9.76 -22.41 -13.01
C SER A 180 8.68 -23.34 -12.46
N ASP A 181 8.38 -24.40 -13.20
CA ASP A 181 7.35 -25.37 -12.77
C ASP A 181 7.78 -26.09 -11.49
N GLU A 182 9.08 -26.39 -11.35
CA GLU A 182 9.68 -27.01 -10.16
C GLU A 182 9.57 -26.09 -8.95
N THR A 183 9.94 -24.81 -9.10
CA THR A 183 9.83 -23.82 -8.02
C THR A 183 8.38 -23.58 -7.64
N LYS A 184 7.48 -23.48 -8.62
CA LYS A 184 6.06 -23.32 -8.37
C LYS A 184 5.51 -24.48 -7.52
N LYS A 185 5.88 -25.71 -7.86
CA LYS A 185 5.48 -26.90 -7.10
C LYS A 185 5.97 -26.86 -5.65
N LEU A 186 7.23 -26.49 -5.41
CA LEU A 186 7.78 -26.35 -4.05
C LEU A 186 7.03 -25.30 -3.22
N ILE A 187 6.66 -24.19 -3.86
CA ILE A 187 5.88 -23.12 -3.24
C ILE A 187 4.47 -23.61 -2.90
N ASP A 188 3.83 -24.34 -3.81
CA ASP A 188 2.48 -24.89 -3.60
C ASP A 188 2.47 -25.90 -2.44
N GLU A 189 3.47 -26.77 -2.37
CA GLU A 189 3.66 -27.71 -1.25
C GLU A 189 3.75 -26.96 0.08
N PHE A 190 4.60 -25.93 0.17
CA PHE A 190 4.74 -25.11 1.38
C PHE A 190 3.45 -24.41 1.78
N ILE A 191 2.72 -23.83 0.82
CA ILE A 191 1.44 -23.14 1.08
C ILE A 191 0.41 -24.13 1.62
N ASN A 192 0.31 -25.32 1.02
CA ASN A 192 -0.60 -26.36 1.45
C ASN A 192 -0.28 -26.88 2.86
N GLU A 193 1.00 -27.13 3.16
CA GLU A 193 1.46 -27.59 4.47
C GLU A 193 1.21 -26.57 5.59
N ASN A 194 1.30 -25.28 5.27
CA ASN A 194 1.04 -24.20 6.23
C ASN A 194 -0.43 -23.77 6.28
N ASN A 195 -1.31 -24.46 5.53
CA ASN A 195 -2.75 -24.22 5.43
C ASN A 195 -3.10 -22.72 5.27
N PHE A 196 -2.26 -22.00 4.54
CA PHE A 196 -2.38 -20.55 4.44
C PHE A 196 -3.26 -20.18 3.25
N THR A 197 -4.48 -19.73 3.56
CA THR A 197 -5.28 -19.05 2.56
C THR A 197 -4.71 -17.65 2.36
N PHE A 198 -4.14 -17.39 1.18
CA PHE A 198 -3.78 -16.04 0.76
C PHE A 198 -5.05 -15.19 0.64
N ILE A 199 -5.53 -14.68 1.76
CA ILE A 199 -6.45 -13.56 1.77
C ILE A 199 -5.55 -12.34 1.59
N THR A 200 -5.25 -11.99 0.35
CA THR A 200 -4.70 -10.66 0.06
C THR A 200 -5.66 -9.66 0.71
N PRO A 201 -5.21 -8.83 1.65
CA PRO A 201 -6.09 -7.83 2.22
C PRO A 201 -6.38 -6.84 1.12
N PHE A 202 -7.50 -7.04 0.43
CA PHE A 202 -7.94 -6.18 -0.65
C PHE A 202 -8.23 -4.81 -0.05
N HIS A 203 -7.22 -3.95 -0.04
CA HIS A 203 -7.49 -2.54 -0.06
C HIS A 203 -7.96 -2.27 -1.48
N LYS A 204 -9.27 -2.44 -1.70
CA LYS A 204 -9.93 -1.70 -2.76
C LYS A 204 -9.45 -0.28 -2.55
N ASN A 205 -8.68 0.26 -3.49
CA ASN A 205 -8.51 1.71 -3.51
C ASN A 205 -9.94 2.20 -3.51
N ILE A 206 -10.44 2.62 -2.36
CA ILE A 206 -11.58 3.48 -2.30
C ILE A 206 -10.99 4.75 -2.87
N ASN A 207 -10.88 4.77 -4.21
CA ASN A 207 -11.06 5.96 -4.97
C ASN A 207 -12.43 6.43 -4.50
N THR A 208 -12.44 7.21 -3.43
CA THR A 208 -13.53 8.08 -3.06
C THR A 208 -13.73 9.17 -4.12
N LYS A 209 -13.33 8.92 -5.37
CA LYS A 209 -13.81 9.64 -6.54
C LYS A 209 -15.23 9.19 -6.89
N ASP A 210 -15.63 7.98 -6.49
CA ASP A 210 -17.03 7.60 -6.46
C ASP A 210 -17.59 7.94 -5.07
N ASN A 211 -18.10 9.17 -4.95
CA ASN A 211 -18.94 9.66 -3.86
C ASN A 211 -18.31 9.88 -2.46
N ALA A 212 -17.02 10.21 -2.31
CA ALA A 212 -16.77 11.21 -1.25
C ALA A 212 -17.39 12.49 -1.76
N LYS A 213 -18.48 12.96 -1.12
CA LYS A 213 -18.82 14.38 -1.13
C LYS A 213 -17.50 15.11 -0.91
N LYS A 214 -16.93 15.73 -1.94
CA LYS A 214 -15.74 16.58 -1.83
C LYS A 214 -15.99 17.41 -0.58
N SER A 215 -15.19 17.23 0.47
CA SER A 215 -15.34 18.06 1.65
C SER A 215 -15.25 19.49 1.14
N LEU A 216 -16.34 20.25 1.28
CA LEU A 216 -16.39 21.64 0.84
C LEU A 216 -15.15 22.32 1.40
N LYS A 217 -14.39 22.99 0.52
CA LYS A 217 -13.19 23.71 0.90
C LYS A 217 -13.57 24.68 2.02
N LYS A 218 -13.00 24.48 3.22
CA LYS A 218 -13.38 25.24 4.43
C LYS A 218 -12.72 26.63 4.50
N TYR A 219 -11.51 26.77 3.93
CA TYR A 219 -10.71 27.99 4.01
C TYR A 219 -10.36 28.52 2.62
N PHE A 220 -10.49 29.82 2.44
CA PHE A 220 -10.31 30.53 1.19
C PHE A 220 -9.22 31.59 1.32
N LYS A 221 -8.53 31.87 0.22
CA LYS A 221 -7.53 32.93 0.17
C LYS A 221 -8.20 34.30 0.10
N PHE A 222 -7.76 35.21 0.96
CA PHE A 222 -8.08 36.64 0.90
C PHE A 222 -6.80 37.47 0.78
N THR A 223 -6.91 38.64 0.16
CA THR A 223 -5.80 39.57 -0.08
C THR A 223 -6.19 40.97 0.39
N CYS A 224 -5.33 41.59 1.19
CA CYS A 224 -5.50 42.98 1.60
C CYS A 224 -5.27 43.88 0.36
N PRO A 225 -6.19 44.79 0.01
CA PRO A 225 -6.08 45.61 -1.20
C PRO A 225 -4.93 46.62 -1.14
N ASN A 226 -4.57 47.07 0.07
CA ASN A 226 -3.55 48.11 0.23
C ASN A 226 -2.11 47.55 0.28
N CYS A 227 -1.87 46.50 1.08
CA CYS A 227 -0.51 45.95 1.25
C CYS A 227 -0.28 44.58 0.59
N ASN A 228 -1.25 44.03 -0.13
CA ASN A 228 -1.17 42.73 -0.80
C ASN A 228 -0.83 41.54 0.13
N THR A 229 -0.98 41.71 1.45
CA THR A 229 -0.84 40.59 2.40
C THR A 229 -1.92 39.57 2.11
N ASN A 230 -1.58 38.28 2.20
CA ASN A 230 -2.52 37.19 1.96
C ASN A 230 -2.80 36.44 3.25
N ILE A 231 -4.07 36.10 3.48
CA ILE A 231 -4.51 35.24 4.58
C ILE A 231 -5.39 34.13 4.06
N GLN A 232 -5.66 33.14 4.91
CA GLN A 232 -6.68 32.12 4.67
C GLN A 232 -7.71 32.19 5.79
N SER A 233 -8.99 32.27 5.42
CA SER A 233 -10.10 32.36 6.37
C SER A 233 -11.35 31.66 5.81
N GLU A 234 -12.34 31.40 6.66
CA GLU A 234 -13.68 30.99 6.21
C GLU A 234 -14.41 32.18 5.56
N LEU A 235 -15.33 31.93 4.61
CA LEU A 235 -16.07 33.02 3.93
C LEU A 235 -16.86 33.93 4.88
N LYS A 236 -17.30 33.40 6.01
CA LYS A 236 -18.16 34.09 6.98
C LYS A 236 -17.41 34.95 7.99
N VAL A 237 -16.09 35.09 7.85
CA VAL A 237 -15.26 35.81 8.82
C VAL A 237 -14.70 37.07 8.18
N ARG A 238 -15.21 38.23 8.61
CA ARG A 238 -14.61 39.54 8.30
C ARG A 238 -13.25 39.64 8.98
N THR A 239 -12.21 39.90 8.19
CA THR A 239 -10.84 40.03 8.70
C THR A 239 -10.26 41.37 8.28
N ILE A 240 -9.70 42.10 9.26
CA ILE A 240 -9.08 43.41 9.04
C ILE A 240 -7.56 43.25 9.04
N CYS A 241 -6.89 43.91 8.10
CA CYS A 241 -5.44 43.97 8.06
C CYS A 241 -4.92 44.90 9.14
N GLY A 242 -4.31 44.38 10.20
CA GLY A 242 -3.73 45.19 11.28
C GLY A 242 -2.64 46.19 10.86
N LYS A 243 -2.11 46.10 9.63
CA LYS A 243 -1.16 47.08 9.07
C LYS A 243 -1.84 48.25 8.38
N CYS A 244 -2.91 47.97 7.63
CA CYS A 244 -3.56 48.93 6.75
C CYS A 244 -4.91 49.41 7.28
N ASN A 245 -5.43 48.72 8.30
CA ASN A 245 -6.78 48.84 8.82
C ASN A 245 -7.88 48.66 7.74
N GLU A 246 -7.53 48.03 6.61
CA GLU A 246 -8.40 47.71 5.50
C GLU A 246 -8.90 46.27 5.60
N GLU A 247 -10.12 46.03 5.14
CA GLU A 247 -10.70 44.69 5.07
C GLU A 247 -10.01 43.84 3.99
N PHE A 248 -9.78 42.57 4.30
CA PHE A 248 -9.23 41.61 3.33
C PHE A 248 -10.30 41.22 2.29
N LEU A 249 -9.98 41.33 1.01
CA LEU A 249 -10.88 40.99 -0.10
C LEU A 249 -10.67 39.54 -0.56
N PHE A 250 -11.75 38.87 -0.96
CA PHE A 250 -11.68 37.50 -1.46
C PHE A 250 -10.81 37.41 -2.72
N ASN A 251 -9.88 36.46 -2.75
CA ASN A 251 -8.94 36.28 -3.88
C ASN A 251 -8.49 34.82 -4.02
N ASP A 252 -9.45 33.89 -4.08
CA ASP A 252 -9.18 32.47 -4.32
C ASP A 252 -9.48 32.07 -5.77
N ARG A 253 -8.56 32.44 -6.67
CA ARG A 253 -8.68 32.20 -8.10
C ARG A 253 -8.97 30.74 -8.46
N ARG A 254 -8.36 29.78 -7.74
CA ARG A 254 -8.58 28.34 -7.97
C ARG A 254 -9.99 27.89 -7.60
N TYR A 255 -10.59 28.49 -6.57
CA TYR A 255 -11.98 28.22 -6.22
C TYR A 255 -12.93 28.76 -7.28
N LEU A 256 -12.70 29.99 -7.75
CA LEU A 256 -13.47 30.60 -8.84
C LEU A 256 -13.37 29.73 -10.10
N GLU A 257 -12.16 29.43 -10.57
CA GLU A 257 -11.91 28.59 -11.77
C GLU A 257 -12.54 27.20 -11.66
N SER A 258 -12.67 26.63 -10.47
CA SER A 258 -13.27 25.31 -10.26
C SER A 258 -14.80 25.27 -10.29
N LYS A 259 -15.45 26.44 -10.34
CA LYS A 259 -16.91 26.62 -10.30
C LYS A 259 -17.49 27.19 -11.59
N LEU A 260 -16.65 27.38 -12.61
CA LEU A 260 -16.99 28.04 -13.86
C LEU A 260 -17.08 27.02 -15.00
N ASP A 261 -18.29 26.60 -15.38
CA ASP A 261 -18.53 25.91 -16.66
C ASP A 261 -19.05 26.89 -17.74
N SER A 262 -19.49 28.10 -17.36
CA SER A 262 -19.89 29.17 -18.28
C SER A 262 -19.71 30.58 -17.70
N LEU A 263 -19.80 31.60 -18.57
CA LEU A 263 -19.69 33.03 -18.24
C LEU A 263 -20.84 33.56 -17.38
N GLU A 264 -21.99 32.86 -17.39
CA GLU A 264 -23.20 33.23 -16.64
C GLU A 264 -23.11 32.75 -15.18
N GLN A 265 -22.59 31.53 -14.98
CA GLN A 265 -22.25 31.00 -13.65
C GLN A 265 -21.16 31.83 -12.94
N ALA A 266 -20.30 32.51 -13.69
CA ALA A 266 -19.31 33.43 -13.15
C ALA A 266 -19.93 34.64 -12.46
N LYS A 267 -20.98 35.19 -13.08
CA LYS A 267 -21.69 36.36 -12.55
C LYS A 267 -22.51 35.98 -11.33
N GLU A 268 -23.25 34.88 -11.38
CA GLU A 268 -24.02 34.37 -10.24
C GLU A 268 -23.15 34.07 -9.02
N LEU A 269 -21.96 33.49 -9.23
CA LEU A 269 -21.02 33.20 -8.14
C LEU A 269 -20.43 34.48 -7.54
N LEU A 270 -20.13 35.49 -8.36
CA LEU A 270 -19.65 36.78 -7.89
C LEU A 270 -20.73 37.51 -7.09
N ASP A 271 -21.95 37.57 -7.61
CA ASP A 271 -23.10 38.20 -6.93
C ASP A 271 -23.40 37.51 -5.59
N PHE A 272 -23.32 36.17 -5.52
CA PHE A 272 -23.49 35.41 -4.28
C PHE A 272 -22.37 35.69 -3.24
N ILE A 273 -21.11 35.77 -3.69
CA ILE A 273 -19.99 36.10 -2.80
C ILE A 273 -20.13 37.53 -2.28
N GLU A 274 -20.55 38.47 -3.13
CA GLU A 274 -20.79 39.86 -2.74
C GLU A 274 -21.96 40.00 -1.75
N SER A 275 -23.05 39.22 -1.92
CA SER A 275 -24.17 39.24 -0.97
C SER A 275 -23.82 38.68 0.40
N GLU A 276 -23.07 37.57 0.48
CA GLU A 276 -22.61 37.00 1.77
C GLU A 276 -21.63 37.92 2.51
N LEU A 277 -20.91 38.79 1.79
CA LEU A 277 -20.03 39.80 2.39
C LEU A 277 -20.76 41.07 2.87
N GLN A 278 -21.99 41.31 2.40
CA GLN A 278 -22.81 42.47 2.77
C GLN A 278 -23.79 42.18 3.94
N GLU A 279 -24.14 40.92 4.20
CA GLU A 279 -25.09 40.54 5.26
C GLU A 279 -24.51 40.45 6.69
N PHE A 280 -23.21 40.72 6.87
CA PHE A 280 -22.51 40.78 8.17
C PHE A 280 -21.83 42.13 8.37
#